data_AF-A0A946TY26-F1
#
_entry.id   AF-A0A946TY26-F1
#
_cell.length_a   1.000
_cell.length_b   1.000
_cell.length_c   1.000
_cell.angle_alpha   90.00
_cell.angle_beta   90.00
_cell.angle_gamma   90.00
#
_symmetry.space_group_name_H-M   'P 1'
#
loop_
_entity.id
_entity.type
_entity.pdbx_description
1 polymer ?
#
loop_
_entity_poly.entity_id
_entity_poly.type
_entity_poly.pdbx_seq_one_letter_code
_entity_poly.pdbx_strand_id
1 'polypeptide(L)' 'MDPLLKRLINSGPIPFRDYMNSALYDQHSGYYSTNIREVGRTGDF' A
#
# COMPACT_ATOMS: atom_id res chain seq x y z
N MET A 1 -12.38 0.88 8.24
CA MET A 1 -12.65 0.87 6.79
C MET A 1 -11.37 1.26 6.09
N ASP A 2 -10.91 0.45 5.16
CA ASP A 2 -9.69 0.69 4.36
C ASP A 2 -9.79 2.05 3.63
N PRO A 3 -8.82 2.97 3.82
CA PRO A 3 -8.80 4.28 3.16
C PRO A 3 -8.89 4.19 1.63
N LEU A 4 -8.26 3.16 1.04
CA LEU A 4 -8.27 2.92 -0.40
C LEU A 4 -9.66 2.49 -0.89
N LEU A 5 -10.32 1.60 -0.15
CA LEU A 5 -11.68 1.16 -0.46
C LEU A 5 -12.66 2.33 -0.43
N LYS A 6 -12.55 3.20 0.59
CA LYS A 6 -13.38 4.41 0.69
C LYS A 6 -13.15 5.34 -0.51
N ARG A 7 -11.90 5.47 -0.97
CA ARG A 7 -11.55 6.28 -2.15
C ARG A 7 -12.16 5.70 -3.44
N LEU A 8 -12.06 4.38 -3.63
CA LEU A 8 -12.61 3.71 -4.81
C LEU A 8 -14.14 3.85 -4.89
N ILE A 9 -14.83 3.73 -3.76
CA ILE A 9 -16.29 3.91 -3.69
C ILE A 9 -16.70 5.34 -4.05
N ASN A 10 -15.96 6.35 -3.57
CA ASN A 10 -16.33 7.75 -3.75
C ASN A 10 -15.87 8.36 -5.08
N SER A 11 -14.75 7.88 -5.64
CA SER A 11 -14.08 8.50 -6.78
C SER A 11 -14.10 7.63 -8.04
N GLY A 12 -14.54 6.38 -7.94
CA GLY A 12 -14.43 5.39 -9.01
C GLY A 12 -13.00 4.85 -9.15
N PRO A 13 -12.69 4.22 -10.29
CA PRO A 13 -11.37 3.64 -10.54
C PRO A 13 -10.26 4.68 -10.42
N ILE A 14 -9.12 4.28 -9.84
CA ILE A 14 -7.92 5.10 -9.75
C ILE A 14 -6.84 4.58 -10.70
N PRO A 15 -5.89 5.43 -11.12
CA PRO A 15 -4.72 4.97 -11.86
C PRO A 15 -3.94 3.90 -11.09
N PHE A 16 -3.35 2.94 -11.80
CA PHE A 16 -2.51 1.91 -11.19
C PHE A 16 -1.38 2.50 -10.33
N ARG A 17 -0.81 3.63 -10.76
CA ARG A 17 0.18 4.38 -9.98
C ARG A 17 -0.33 4.75 -8.59
N ASP A 18 -1.57 5.21 -8.49
CA ASP A 18 -2.17 5.64 -7.24
C ASP A 18 -2.46 4.45 -6.33
N TYR A 19 -2.89 3.33 -6.91
CA TYR A 19 -3.03 2.07 -6.19
C TYR A 19 -1.69 1.62 -5.60
N MET A 20 -0.64 1.56 -6.42
CA MET A 20 0.70 1.16 -5.98
C MET A 20 1.23 2.11 -4.90
N ASN A 21 0.98 3.40 -5.04
CA ASN A 21 1.40 4.36 -4.04
C ASN A 21 0.73 4.12 -2.68
N SER A 22 -0.57 3.83 -2.67
CA SER A 22 -1.31 3.47 -1.45
C SER A 22 -0.87 2.13 -0.86
N ALA A 23 -0.64 1.11 -1.70
CA ALA A 23 -0.26 -0.22 -1.23
C ALA A 23 1.18 -0.28 -0.67
N LEU A 24 2.10 0.48 -1.27
CA LEU A 24 3.52 0.40 -0.92
C LEU A 24 3.94 1.42 0.14
N TYR A 25 3.37 2.62 0.11
CA TYR A 25 3.90 3.77 0.85
C TYR A 25 2.89 4.44 1.78
N ASP A 26 1.71 3.86 1.98
CA ASP A 26 0.83 4.34 3.05
C ASP A 26 1.55 4.27 4.41
N GLN A 27 1.52 5.35 5.17
CA GLN A 27 2.31 5.48 6.39
C GLN A 27 1.94 4.47 7.49
N HIS A 28 0.75 3.87 7.42
CA HIS A 28 0.21 3.01 8.48
C HIS A 28 0.12 1.55 8.04
N SER A 29 -0.19 1.31 6.77
CA SER A 29 -0.40 -0.03 6.22
C SER A 29 0.42 -0.35 4.96
N GLY A 30 1.24 0.59 4.50
CA GLY A 30 2.05 0.41 3.31
C GLY A 30 3.15 -0.62 3.56
N TYR A 31 3.38 -1.49 2.58
CA TYR A 31 4.38 -2.55 2.63
C TYR A 31 5.75 -2.06 3.13
N TYR A 32 6.25 -0.94 2.60
CA TYR A 32 7.54 -0.37 3.01
C TYR A 32 7.47 0.55 4.24
N SER A 33 6.29 0.81 4.80
CA SER A 33 6.12 1.72 5.94
C SER A 33 5.92 0.97 7.26
N THR A 34 5.53 -0.30 7.21
CA THR A 34 5.45 -1.17 8.38
C THR A 34 6.75 -1.95 8.58
N ASN A 35 7.16 -2.10 9.84
CA ASN A 35 8.40 -2.70 10.35
C ASN A 35 9.05 -3.74 9.40
N ILE A 36 9.97 -3.26 8.54
CA ILE A 36 10.55 -4.01 7.43
C ILE A 36 11.40 -5.17 7.97
N ARG A 37 10.82 -6.37 8.02
CA ARG A 37 11.54 -7.64 8.18
C ARG A 37 11.80 -8.34 6.84
N GLU A 38 11.37 -7.73 5.75
CA GLU A 38 11.28 -8.34 4.42
C GLU A 38 12.52 -8.09 3.53
N VAL A 39 13.57 -7.48 4.07
CA VAL A 39 14.87 -7.35 3.39
C VAL A 39 15.91 -8.20 4.12
N GLY A 40 16.47 -9.20 3.45
CA GLY A 40 17.50 -10.09 4.00
C GLY A 40 17.26 -11.56 3.64
N ARG A 41 18.07 -12.47 4.19
CA ARG A 41 18.04 -13.92 3.84
C ARG A 41 16.68 -14.61 4.03
N THR A 42 15.78 -14.01 4.80
CA THR A 42 14.41 -14.48 5.08
C THR A 42 13.35 -13.47 4.62
N GLY A 43 13.75 -12.46 3.85
CA GLY A 43 12.88 -11.46 3.28
C GLY A 43 12.35 -11.86 1.91
N ASP A 44 11.62 -10.94 1.28
CA ASP A 44 11.03 -11.15 -0.04
C ASP A 44 12.07 -10.99 -1.18
N PHE A 45 13.26 -10.46 -0.84
CA PHE A 45 14.38 -10.22 -1.76
C PHE A 45 15.74 -10.50 -1.09
#